data_AF-A0A919KDB9-F1
#
_entry.id   AF-A0A919KDB9-F1
#
_cell.length_a   1.000
_cell.length_b   1.000
_cell.length_c   1.000
_cell.angle_alpha   90.00
_cell.angle_beta   90.00
_cell.angle_gamma   90.00
#
_symmetry.space_group_name_H-M   'P 1'
#
loop_
_entity.id
_entity.type
_entity.pdbx_description
1 polymer ?
#
loop_
_entity_poly.entity_id
_entity_poly.type
_entity_poly.pdbx_seq_one_letter_code
_entity_poly.pdbx_strand_id
1 'polypeptide(L)'
;MTAATVVAHGYTMRDLDAFARAVVMNNRTWWPAGDRDDLHAAAWHGIVEHLCTTDTPPSRRDLLEAGRQALVHDVKATMRHHGARTDTRNNGARYATYWEWAGRAVPSAEARIVERIALEQILAALTPRQREAFTALAATGDYPDAARLLDIEDQTFRSLIGRARGAFRGLWHEGEQPSRHWGCDRRAGSVRGTVGKGESAVANLRRRQRAAAKNATAPA
;
A
#
# COMPACT_ATOMS: atom_id res chain seq x y z
N MET A 1 -18.72 3.08 -18.92
CA MET A 1 -17.92 2.78 -20.13
C MET A 1 -17.33 4.09 -20.63
N THR A 2 -16.14 4.46 -20.17
CA THR A 2 -15.43 5.66 -20.64
C THR A 2 -14.83 5.35 -22.00
N ALA A 3 -15.27 6.08 -23.03
CA ALA A 3 -14.69 6.00 -24.36
C ALA A 3 -13.18 6.23 -24.26
N ALA A 4 -12.38 5.37 -24.89
CA ALA A 4 -10.94 5.53 -24.92
C ALA A 4 -10.62 6.77 -25.78
N THR A 5 -10.37 7.91 -25.12
CA THR A 5 -9.99 9.14 -25.81
C THR A 5 -8.72 8.88 -26.62
N VAL A 6 -8.87 8.94 -27.94
CA VAL A 6 -7.78 8.82 -28.91
C VAL A 6 -6.94 10.11 -28.83
N VAL A 7 -5.63 9.94 -28.84
CA VAL A 7 -4.59 10.96 -28.78
C VAL A 7 -3.79 10.90 -30.10
N ALA A 8 -2.72 11.68 -30.21
CA ALA A 8 -1.83 11.69 -31.37
C ALA A 8 -1.33 10.28 -31.77
N HIS A 9 -1.08 10.11 -33.06
CA HIS A 9 -0.49 8.89 -33.65
C HIS A 9 -1.30 7.60 -33.41
N GLY A 10 -2.60 7.72 -33.14
CA GLY A 10 -3.51 6.58 -32.99
C GLY A 10 -3.44 5.87 -31.63
N TYR A 11 -2.70 6.42 -30.67
CA TYR A 11 -2.67 5.94 -29.30
C TYR A 11 -3.89 6.43 -28.51
N THR A 12 -4.27 5.71 -27.46
CA THR A 12 -5.31 6.17 -26.52
C THR A 12 -4.71 6.58 -25.19
N MET A 13 -5.41 7.42 -24.42
CA MET A 13 -5.01 7.76 -23.04
C MET A 13 -4.79 6.52 -22.17
N ARG A 14 -5.55 5.45 -22.42
CA ARG A 14 -5.40 4.16 -21.73
C ARG A 14 -4.07 3.49 -22.06
N ASP A 15 -3.60 3.60 -23.30
CA ASP A 15 -2.31 3.03 -23.71
C ASP A 15 -1.16 3.78 -23.04
N LEU A 16 -1.25 5.10 -22.95
CA LEU A 16 -0.24 5.93 -22.29
C LEU A 16 -0.15 5.62 -20.78
N ASP A 17 -1.29 5.50 -20.10
CA ASP A 17 -1.35 5.07 -18.68
C ASP A 17 -0.76 3.66 -18.50
N ALA A 18 -1.10 2.73 -19.39
CA ALA A 18 -0.54 1.37 -19.37
C ALA A 18 0.97 1.36 -19.58
N PHE A 19 1.50 2.21 -20.47
CA PHE A 19 2.94 2.35 -20.70
C PHE A 19 3.65 2.97 -19.50
N ALA A 20 3.11 4.02 -18.91
CA ALA A 20 3.66 4.65 -17.70
C ALA A 20 3.74 3.65 -16.54
N ARG A 21 2.66 2.89 -16.28
CA ARG A 21 2.65 1.81 -15.28
C ARG A 21 3.71 0.74 -15.60
N ALA A 22 3.85 0.35 -16.87
CA ALA A 22 4.85 -0.65 -17.27
C ALA A 22 6.29 -0.16 -17.03
N VAL A 23 6.58 1.12 -17.28
CA VAL A 23 7.88 1.73 -16.96
C VAL A 23 8.16 1.64 -15.46
N VAL A 24 7.21 2.08 -14.62
CA VAL A 24 7.36 2.06 -13.15
C VAL A 24 7.53 0.63 -12.61
N MET A 25 6.74 -0.33 -13.09
CA MET A 25 6.80 -1.72 -12.63
C MET A 25 8.12 -2.43 -12.97
N ASN A 26 8.72 -2.10 -14.11
CA ASN A 26 9.99 -2.69 -14.55
C ASN A 26 11.20 -2.03 -13.90
N ASN A 27 11.04 -0.84 -13.31
CA ASN A 27 12.16 -0.07 -12.79
C ASN A 27 12.36 -0.26 -11.28
N ARG A 28 12.80 -1.47 -10.89
CA ARG A 28 12.97 -1.86 -9.47
C ARG A 28 14.08 -1.11 -8.73
N THR A 29 15.04 -0.53 -9.44
CA THR A 29 16.26 0.05 -8.86
C THR A 29 16.01 1.38 -8.16
N TRP A 30 14.96 2.12 -8.53
CA TRP A 30 14.72 3.50 -8.06
C TRP A 30 13.52 3.63 -7.12
N TRP A 31 12.96 2.51 -6.69
CA TRP A 31 11.87 2.45 -5.71
C TRP A 31 12.12 3.21 -4.39
N PRO A 32 13.37 3.45 -3.92
CA PRO A 32 13.60 4.24 -2.72
C PRO A 32 13.53 5.77 -2.89
N ALA A 33 13.39 6.30 -4.11
CA ALA A 33 13.61 7.73 -4.38
C ALA A 33 12.34 8.60 -4.48
N GLY A 34 11.14 8.02 -4.50
CA GLY A 34 9.88 8.75 -4.60
C GLY A 34 8.65 7.85 -4.44
N ASP A 35 7.48 8.45 -4.20
CA ASP A 35 6.22 7.72 -4.17
C ASP A 35 5.88 7.19 -5.58
N ARG A 36 5.11 6.10 -5.65
CA ARG A 36 4.73 5.47 -6.93
C ARG A 36 3.92 6.40 -7.82
N ASP A 37 3.14 7.30 -7.23
CA ASP A 37 2.33 8.25 -7.99
C ASP A 37 3.21 9.30 -8.66
N ASP A 38 4.27 9.78 -7.98
CA ASP A 38 5.26 10.70 -8.57
C ASP A 38 6.04 10.02 -9.69
N LEU A 39 6.50 8.78 -9.46
CA LEU A 39 7.19 7.98 -10.48
C LEU A 39 6.31 7.75 -11.71
N HIS A 40 5.01 7.51 -11.50
CA HIS A 40 4.04 7.36 -12.57
C HIS A 40 3.85 8.69 -13.34
N ALA A 41 3.69 9.80 -12.64
CA ALA A 41 3.53 11.12 -13.23
C ALA A 41 4.75 11.50 -14.09
N ALA A 42 5.97 11.27 -13.60
CA ALA A 42 7.20 11.55 -14.33
C ALA A 42 7.32 10.69 -15.61
N ALA A 43 7.02 9.38 -15.50
CA ALA A 43 7.04 8.49 -16.66
C ALA A 43 5.96 8.86 -17.69
N TRP A 44 4.76 9.17 -17.23
CA TRP A 44 3.65 9.60 -18.08
C TRP A 44 3.97 10.90 -18.81
N HIS A 45 4.54 11.89 -18.11
CA HIS A 45 4.94 13.16 -18.69
C HIS A 45 5.93 12.97 -19.84
N GLY A 46 7.00 12.17 -19.64
CA GLY A 46 7.97 11.90 -20.70
C GLY A 46 7.38 11.16 -21.91
N ILE A 47 6.43 10.26 -21.68
CA ILE A 47 5.70 9.58 -22.76
C ILE A 47 4.88 10.57 -23.58
N VAL A 48 4.11 11.43 -22.90
CA VAL A 48 3.23 12.42 -23.55
C VAL A 48 4.03 13.47 -24.28
N GLU A 49 5.08 13.99 -23.65
CA GLU A 49 5.98 14.97 -24.27
C GLU A 49 6.56 14.40 -25.57
N HIS A 50 7.14 13.18 -25.53
CA HIS A 50 7.69 12.54 -26.71
C HIS A 50 6.62 12.27 -27.79
N LEU A 51 5.41 11.87 -27.40
CA LEU A 51 4.30 11.66 -28.31
C LEU A 51 3.88 12.96 -29.01
N CYS A 52 3.87 14.08 -28.29
CA CYS A 52 3.46 15.39 -28.81
C CYS A 52 4.56 16.07 -29.64
N THR A 53 5.83 15.79 -29.39
CA THR A 53 6.95 16.43 -30.10
C THR A 53 7.43 15.67 -31.33
N THR A 54 7.01 14.41 -31.51
CA THR A 54 7.48 13.59 -32.64
C THR A 54 6.52 13.72 -33.83
N ASP A 55 7.06 14.05 -34.99
CA ASP A 55 6.29 14.20 -36.23
C ASP A 55 5.84 12.85 -36.84
N THR A 56 6.64 11.80 -36.62
CA THR A 56 6.34 10.44 -37.07
C THR A 56 5.73 9.60 -35.95
N PRO A 57 4.87 8.60 -36.25
CA PRO A 57 4.31 7.75 -35.22
C PRO A 57 5.40 6.99 -34.44
N PRO A 58 5.61 7.30 -33.14
CA PRO A 58 6.64 6.63 -32.36
C PRO A 58 6.23 5.20 -32.07
N SER A 59 7.19 4.28 -31.98
CA SER A 59 6.87 2.91 -31.59
C SER A 59 6.59 2.81 -30.09
N ARG A 60 5.94 1.72 -29.66
CA ARG A 60 5.78 1.42 -28.22
C ARG A 60 7.11 1.40 -27.47
N ARG A 61 8.19 0.93 -28.12
CA ARG A 61 9.52 0.88 -27.50
C ARG A 61 10.04 2.30 -27.23
N ASP A 62 9.83 3.22 -28.17
CA ASP A 62 10.30 4.60 -28.06
C ASP A 62 9.57 5.35 -26.94
N LEU A 63 8.25 5.16 -26.84
CA LEU A 63 7.46 5.71 -25.73
C LEU A 63 7.92 5.16 -24.36
N LEU A 64 8.15 3.85 -24.25
CA LEU A 64 8.69 3.24 -23.02
C LEU A 64 10.11 3.71 -22.69
N GLU A 65 10.92 4.05 -23.70
CA GLU A 65 12.24 4.66 -23.51
C GLU A 65 12.12 6.08 -22.99
N ALA A 66 11.29 6.92 -23.64
CA ALA A 66 11.05 8.30 -23.25
C ALA A 66 10.56 8.41 -21.80
N GLY A 67 9.58 7.59 -21.41
CA GLY A 67 9.11 7.54 -20.03
C GLY A 67 10.19 7.11 -19.04
N ARG A 68 11.09 6.19 -19.42
CA ARG A 68 12.20 5.76 -18.57
C ARG A 68 13.25 6.85 -18.40
N GLN A 69 13.59 7.57 -19.48
CA GLN A 69 14.54 8.68 -19.43
C GLN A 69 14.01 9.82 -18.55
N ALA A 70 12.74 10.20 -18.72
CA ALA A 70 12.10 11.22 -17.89
C ALA A 70 12.10 10.83 -16.40
N LEU A 71 11.72 9.59 -16.07
CA LEU A 71 11.77 9.09 -14.69
C LEU A 71 13.19 9.10 -14.11
N VAL A 72 14.20 8.69 -14.88
CA VAL A 72 15.60 8.74 -14.42
C VAL A 72 16.06 10.17 -14.19
N HIS A 73 15.66 11.11 -15.05
CA HIS A 73 15.98 12.52 -14.90
C HIS A 73 15.33 13.11 -13.63
N ASP A 74 14.03 12.86 -13.44
CA ASP A 74 13.27 13.31 -12.28
C ASP A 74 13.85 12.77 -10.96
N VAL A 75 14.06 11.45 -10.88
CA VAL A 75 14.68 10.81 -9.71
C VAL A 75 16.05 11.42 -9.40
N LYS A 76 16.89 11.63 -10.42
CA LYS A 76 18.20 12.26 -10.22
C LYS A 76 18.07 13.70 -9.76
N ALA A 77 17.11 14.46 -10.26
CA ALA A 77 16.86 15.84 -9.86
C ALA A 77 16.41 15.91 -8.39
N THR A 78 15.45 15.08 -8.00
CA THR A 78 14.96 14.93 -6.62
C THR A 78 16.11 14.55 -5.69
N MET A 79 16.85 13.49 -6.02
CA MET A 79 18.03 13.10 -5.23
C MET A 79 19.04 14.23 -5.08
N ARG A 80 19.29 15.01 -6.13
CA ARG A 80 20.22 16.15 -6.11
C ARG A 80 19.70 17.28 -5.22
N HIS A 81 18.41 17.61 -5.31
CA HIS A 81 17.76 18.65 -4.50
C HIS A 81 17.87 18.35 -3.00
N HIS A 82 17.78 17.08 -2.65
CA HIS A 82 17.83 16.59 -1.28
C HIS A 82 19.25 16.13 -0.84
N GLY A 83 20.29 16.57 -1.56
CA GLY A 83 21.69 16.45 -1.13
C GLY A 83 22.35 15.09 -1.35
N ALA A 84 21.78 14.21 -2.20
CA ALA A 84 22.42 12.94 -2.53
C ALA A 84 23.72 13.17 -3.32
N ARG A 85 24.73 12.34 -3.04
CA ARG A 85 26.02 12.37 -3.76
C ARG A 85 25.81 12.10 -5.26
N THR A 86 26.53 12.79 -6.12
CA THR A 86 26.39 12.64 -7.58
C THR A 86 27.34 11.60 -8.19
N ASP A 87 28.18 10.94 -7.36
CA ASP A 87 29.13 9.94 -7.82
C ASP A 87 28.46 8.61 -8.24
N THR A 88 29.13 7.84 -9.09
CA THR A 88 28.66 6.53 -9.58
C THR A 88 28.52 5.47 -8.50
N ARG A 89 28.98 5.76 -7.27
CA ARG A 89 28.86 4.89 -6.10
C ARG A 89 27.62 5.21 -5.26
N ASN A 90 26.90 6.31 -5.55
CA ASN A 90 25.66 6.62 -4.87
C ASN A 90 24.52 5.74 -5.40
N ASN A 91 24.21 4.70 -4.64
CA ASN A 91 23.07 3.83 -4.89
C ASN A 91 21.75 4.34 -4.29
N GLY A 92 21.73 5.57 -3.75
CA GLY A 92 20.55 6.18 -3.13
C GLY A 92 20.13 5.55 -1.80
N ALA A 93 20.78 4.50 -1.32
CA ALA A 93 20.33 3.74 -0.15
C ALA A 93 20.39 4.58 1.14
N ARG A 94 21.53 5.25 1.42
CA ARG A 94 21.67 6.11 2.61
C ARG A 94 20.80 7.37 2.53
N TYR A 95 20.61 7.88 1.32
CA TYR A 95 19.72 9.00 1.03
C TYR A 95 18.26 8.63 1.34
N ALA A 96 17.80 7.49 0.82
CA ALA A 96 16.48 6.97 1.10
C ALA A 96 16.31 6.66 2.59
N THR A 97 17.31 6.05 3.25
CA THR A 97 17.28 5.87 4.70
C THR A 97 17.11 7.19 5.44
N TYR A 98 17.84 8.24 5.08
CA TYR A 98 17.72 9.53 5.76
C TYR A 98 16.35 10.17 5.53
N TRP A 99 15.86 10.26 4.29
CA TRP A 99 14.60 10.95 3.99
C TRP A 99 13.36 10.11 4.26
N GLU A 100 13.40 8.79 4.14
CA GLU A 100 12.34 7.88 4.59
C GLU A 100 12.27 7.87 6.13
N TRP A 101 13.40 8.03 6.82
CA TRP A 101 13.43 8.06 8.29
C TRP A 101 13.13 9.45 8.87
N ALA A 102 13.60 10.53 8.25
CA ALA A 102 13.33 11.91 8.64
C ALA A 102 11.95 12.41 8.16
N GLY A 103 11.46 11.88 7.04
CA GLY A 103 10.12 12.14 6.49
C GLY A 103 9.04 11.21 7.04
N ARG A 104 9.40 10.16 7.78
CA ARG A 104 8.45 9.56 8.73
C ARG A 104 8.01 10.70 9.63
N ALA A 105 6.70 10.97 9.67
CA ALA A 105 6.13 11.82 10.69
C ALA A 105 6.74 11.35 12.03
N VAL A 106 7.63 12.17 12.59
CA VAL A 106 8.09 11.96 13.96
C VAL A 106 6.79 11.83 14.74
N PRO A 107 6.55 10.74 15.49
CA PRO A 107 5.29 10.59 16.20
C PRO A 107 5.18 11.80 17.14
N SER A 108 4.41 12.80 16.73
CA SER A 108 4.12 13.95 17.57
C SER A 108 3.46 13.39 18.82
N ALA A 109 3.72 13.98 19.99
CA ALA A 109 2.99 13.61 21.19
C ALA A 109 1.47 13.70 20.95
N GLU A 110 1.05 14.57 20.02
CA GLU A 110 -0.30 14.72 19.53
C GLU A 110 -0.84 13.45 18.89
N ALA A 111 -0.06 12.66 18.15
CA ALA A 111 -0.53 11.41 17.55
C ALA A 111 -1.04 10.44 18.62
N ARG A 112 -0.33 10.32 19.75
CA ARG A 112 -0.77 9.48 20.88
C ARG A 112 -2.01 10.05 21.58
N ILE A 113 -2.10 11.37 21.69
CA ILE A 113 -3.26 12.05 22.29
C ILE A 113 -4.49 11.86 21.41
N VAL A 114 -4.36 12.09 20.10
CA VAL A 114 -5.40 11.90 19.09
C VAL A 114 -5.85 10.45 19.06
N GLU A 115 -4.91 9.48 19.01
CA GLU A 115 -5.24 8.05 19.05
C GLU A 115 -6.02 7.67 20.31
N ARG A 116 -5.65 8.22 21.49
CA ARG A 116 -6.35 7.93 22.74
C ARG A 116 -7.76 8.51 22.75
N ILE A 117 -7.91 9.76 22.32
CA ILE A 117 -9.23 10.43 22.25
C ILE A 117 -10.13 9.72 21.23
N ALA A 118 -9.60 9.43 20.03
CA ALA A 118 -10.34 8.72 18.99
C ALA A 118 -10.75 7.32 19.45
N LEU A 119 -9.86 6.59 20.14
CA LEU A 119 -10.18 5.28 20.70
C LEU A 119 -11.35 5.37 21.70
N GLU A 120 -11.34 6.33 22.62
CA GLU A 120 -12.43 6.52 23.58
C GLU A 120 -13.77 6.83 22.89
N GLN A 121 -13.75 7.73 21.89
CA GLN A 121 -14.94 8.10 21.12
C GLN A 121 -15.49 6.91 20.32
N ILE A 122 -14.62 6.14 19.67
CA ILE A 122 -15.03 5.00 18.86
C ILE A 122 -15.56 3.87 19.75
N LEU A 123 -14.89 3.56 20.86
CA LEU A 123 -15.39 2.58 21.83
C LEU A 123 -16.75 3.00 22.38
N ALA A 124 -16.99 4.30 22.61
CA ALA A 124 -18.27 4.82 23.02
C ALA A 124 -19.39 4.58 21.99
N ALA A 125 -19.07 4.71 20.69
CA ALA A 125 -20.00 4.50 19.58
C ALA A 125 -20.27 3.02 19.22
N LEU A 126 -19.41 2.08 19.67
CA LEU A 126 -19.65 0.65 19.48
C LEU A 126 -20.82 0.15 20.32
N THR A 127 -21.48 -0.92 19.86
CA THR A 127 -22.54 -1.57 20.65
C THR A 127 -21.95 -2.14 21.95
N PRO A 128 -22.74 -2.25 23.05
CA PRO A 128 -22.25 -2.78 24.32
C PRO A 128 -21.54 -4.14 24.16
N ARG A 129 -22.14 -5.04 23.38
CA ARG A 129 -21.60 -6.38 23.14
C ARG A 129 -20.28 -6.39 22.35
N GLN A 130 -20.08 -5.44 21.44
CA GLN A 130 -18.82 -5.29 20.71
C GLN A 130 -17.71 -4.74 21.61
N ARG A 131 -18.07 -3.81 22.49
CA ARG A 131 -17.15 -3.22 23.49
C ARG A 131 -16.68 -4.28 24.49
N GLU A 132 -17.61 -5.07 25.02
CA GLU A 132 -17.30 -6.23 25.88
C GLU A 132 -16.31 -7.19 25.20
N ALA A 133 -16.48 -7.49 23.91
CA ALA A 133 -15.56 -8.33 23.16
C ALA A 133 -14.14 -7.74 23.05
N PHE A 134 -14.03 -6.42 22.83
CA PHE A 134 -12.73 -5.75 22.84
C PHE A 134 -12.09 -5.75 24.23
N THR A 135 -12.86 -5.46 25.28
CA THR A 135 -12.37 -5.47 26.67
C THR A 135 -11.91 -6.87 27.08
N ALA A 136 -12.68 -7.90 26.75
CA ALA A 136 -12.32 -9.29 27.02
C ALA A 136 -11.03 -9.69 26.30
N LEU A 137 -10.91 -9.36 25.00
CA LEU A 137 -9.70 -9.65 24.24
C LEU A 137 -8.48 -8.88 24.74
N ALA A 138 -8.66 -7.63 25.18
CA ALA A 138 -7.59 -6.82 25.75
C ALA A 138 -7.10 -7.38 27.10
N ALA A 139 -8.00 -7.94 27.90
CA ALA A 139 -7.68 -8.52 29.19
C ALA A 139 -6.95 -9.88 29.07
N THR A 140 -7.37 -10.73 28.12
CA THR A 140 -6.84 -12.11 28.00
C THR A 140 -5.73 -12.23 26.96
N GLY A 141 -5.72 -11.39 25.92
CA GLY A 141 -4.78 -11.45 24.81
C GLY A 141 -4.94 -12.66 23.87
N ASP A 142 -5.92 -13.53 24.13
CA ASP A 142 -6.26 -14.69 23.30
C ASP A 142 -7.77 -14.90 23.17
N TYR A 143 -8.19 -15.44 22.03
CA TYR A 143 -9.60 -15.55 21.62
C TYR A 143 -10.38 -16.60 22.42
N PRO A 144 -9.87 -17.83 22.65
CA PRO A 144 -10.58 -18.82 23.45
C PRO A 144 -10.76 -18.36 24.90
N ASP A 145 -9.75 -17.71 25.47
CA ASP A 145 -9.83 -17.17 26.83
C ASP A 145 -10.81 -15.99 26.91
N ALA A 146 -10.84 -15.13 25.89
CA ALA A 146 -11.81 -14.03 25.82
C ALA A 146 -13.26 -14.54 25.62
N ALA A 147 -13.44 -15.61 24.83
CA ALA A 147 -14.73 -16.25 24.63
C ALA A 147 -15.25 -16.86 25.93
N ARG A 148 -14.38 -17.55 26.68
CA ARG A 148 -14.67 -18.10 28.01
C ARG A 148 -15.03 -17.02 29.01
N LEU A 149 -14.34 -15.88 29.00
CA LEU A 149 -14.62 -14.75 29.88
C LEU A 149 -16.03 -14.16 29.64
N LEU A 150 -16.53 -14.23 28.40
CA LEU A 150 -17.86 -13.74 28.02
C LEU A 150 -18.94 -14.83 27.99
N ASP A 151 -18.60 -16.05 28.43
CA ASP A 151 -19.45 -17.23 28.43
C ASP A 151 -20.12 -17.49 27.06
N ILE A 152 -19.33 -17.43 25.99
CA ILE A 152 -19.78 -17.73 24.63
C ILE A 152 -18.83 -18.67 23.91
N GLU A 153 -19.35 -19.34 22.90
CA GLU A 153 -18.56 -20.20 22.03
C GLU A 153 -17.49 -19.40 21.26
N ASP A 154 -16.30 -19.98 21.09
CA ASP A 154 -15.17 -19.43 20.34
C ASP A 154 -15.55 -18.90 18.95
N GLN A 155 -16.38 -19.64 18.22
CA GLN A 155 -16.79 -19.27 16.88
C GLN A 155 -17.74 -18.06 16.88
N THR A 156 -18.59 -17.97 17.91
CA THR A 156 -19.44 -16.82 18.17
C THR A 156 -18.60 -15.59 18.53
N PHE A 157 -17.58 -15.77 19.38
CA PHE A 157 -16.62 -14.71 19.72
C PHE A 157 -15.87 -14.20 18.49
N ARG A 158 -15.36 -15.10 17.62
CA ARG A 158 -14.70 -14.75 16.35
C ARG A 158 -15.59 -13.92 15.42
N SER A 159 -16.86 -14.30 15.33
CA SER A 159 -17.85 -13.57 14.52
C SER A 159 -18.18 -12.21 15.12
N LEU A 160 -18.24 -12.11 16.45
CA LEU A 160 -18.48 -10.87 17.18
C LEU A 160 -17.32 -9.89 17.03
N ILE A 161 -16.07 -10.34 17.23
CA ILE A 161 -14.88 -9.48 17.08
C ILE A 161 -14.65 -9.07 15.61
N GLY A 162 -15.00 -9.93 14.65
CA GLY A 162 -14.96 -9.59 13.22
C GLY A 162 -15.89 -8.42 12.88
N ARG A 163 -17.13 -8.46 13.38
CA ARG A 163 -18.10 -7.36 13.24
C ARG A 163 -17.65 -6.10 13.98
N ALA A 164 -17.16 -6.25 15.21
CA ALA A 164 -16.65 -5.15 16.02
C ALA A 164 -15.49 -4.41 15.33
N ARG A 165 -14.54 -5.16 14.73
CA ARG A 165 -13.43 -4.60 13.94
C ARG A 165 -13.91 -3.88 12.68
N GLY A 166 -14.96 -4.40 12.03
CA GLY A 166 -15.58 -3.73 10.89
C GLY A 166 -16.17 -2.37 11.28
N ALA A 167 -16.96 -2.35 12.36
CA ALA A 167 -17.55 -1.11 12.89
C ALA A 167 -16.48 -0.11 13.35
N PHE A 168 -15.47 -0.57 14.10
CA PHE A 168 -14.34 0.24 14.53
C PHE A 168 -13.64 0.90 13.35
N ARG A 169 -13.35 0.14 12.28
CA ARG A 169 -12.72 0.67 11.06
C ARG A 169 -13.58 1.69 10.35
N GLY A 170 -14.89 1.46 10.26
CA GLY A 170 -15.80 2.42 9.63
C GLY A 170 -15.78 3.77 10.35
N LEU A 171 -15.78 3.74 11.69
CA LEU A 171 -15.73 4.94 12.52
C LEU A 171 -14.35 5.61 12.49
N TRP A 172 -13.27 4.83 12.51
CA TRP A 172 -11.90 5.35 12.46
C TRP A 172 -11.59 6.15 11.18
N HIS A 173 -12.31 5.87 10.10
CA HIS A 173 -12.09 6.50 8.80
C HIS A 173 -13.23 7.43 8.37
N GLU A 174 -14.21 7.73 9.24
CA GLU A 174 -15.35 8.62 8.93
C GLU A 174 -16.03 8.35 7.57
N GLY A 175 -16.07 7.09 7.12
CA GLY A 175 -16.66 6.70 5.83
C GLY A 175 -15.73 6.74 4.62
N GLU A 176 -14.46 7.15 4.75
CA GLU A 176 -13.45 6.91 3.72
C GLU A 176 -13.18 5.39 3.55
N GLN A 177 -12.81 4.94 2.35
CA GLN A 177 -12.36 3.56 2.13
C GLN A 177 -10.85 3.43 2.34
N PRO A 178 -10.37 3.00 3.52
CA PRO A 178 -8.95 2.78 3.74
C PRO A 178 -8.42 1.58 2.92
N SER A 179 -7.11 1.61 2.64
CA SER A 179 -6.44 0.46 2.05
C SER A 179 -6.52 -0.76 2.99
N ARG A 180 -6.75 -1.95 2.42
CA ARG A 180 -7.06 -3.21 3.16
C ARG A 180 -5.97 -3.72 4.11
N HIS A 181 -4.85 -3.02 4.30
CA HIS A 181 -3.61 -3.59 4.84
C HIS A 181 -3.17 -2.90 6.14
N TRP A 182 -3.93 -3.09 7.22
CA TRP A 182 -3.49 -2.71 8.56
C TRP A 182 -3.09 -3.97 9.35
N GLY A 183 -1.87 -4.45 9.06
CA GLY A 183 -1.16 -5.46 9.85
C GLY A 183 -1.84 -6.83 10.05
N CYS A 184 -1.11 -7.77 10.64
CA CYS A 184 -1.67 -9.01 11.17
C CYS A 184 -1.91 -8.85 12.67
N ASP A 185 -2.97 -9.49 13.16
CA ASP A 185 -3.30 -9.55 14.59
C ASP A 185 -2.11 -10.11 15.40
N ARG A 186 -1.67 -9.39 16.44
CA ARG A 186 -0.62 -9.85 17.36
C ARG A 186 -1.29 -10.54 18.54
N ARG A 187 -1.27 -11.86 18.55
CA ARG A 187 -1.77 -12.68 19.67
C ARG A 187 -0.76 -12.69 20.82
N ALA A 188 -1.25 -12.86 22.05
CA ALA A 188 -0.39 -13.10 23.21
C ALA A 188 0.58 -14.26 22.92
N GLY A 189 1.86 -14.07 23.26
CA GLY A 189 2.96 -14.98 22.90
C GLY A 189 3.77 -14.57 21.66
N SER A 190 3.35 -13.54 20.90
CA SER A 190 4.22 -12.93 19.89
C SER A 190 5.19 -11.92 20.53
N VAL A 191 6.44 -12.33 20.73
CA VAL A 191 7.51 -11.46 21.23
C VAL A 191 7.79 -10.36 20.19
N ARG A 192 8.11 -9.14 20.63
CA ARG A 192 8.63 -8.08 19.75
C ARG A 192 9.87 -8.61 19.02
N GLY A 193 9.74 -8.93 17.73
CA GLY A 193 10.82 -9.49 16.90
C GLY A 193 10.64 -10.95 16.50
N THR A 194 9.70 -11.70 17.08
CA THR A 194 9.26 -12.96 16.44
C THR A 194 8.19 -12.61 15.42
N VAL A 195 8.59 -12.65 14.15
CA VAL A 195 7.63 -12.76 13.04
C VAL A 195 6.95 -14.11 13.21
N GLY A 196 5.91 -14.15 14.04
CA GLY A 196 4.95 -15.25 14.02
C GLY A 196 4.54 -15.44 12.56
N LYS A 197 4.48 -16.69 12.10
CA LYS A 197 4.14 -17.08 10.73
C LYS A 197 2.68 -16.71 10.34
N GLY A 198 2.22 -15.50 10.67
CA GLY A 198 1.12 -14.84 10.01
C GLY A 198 1.60 -14.45 8.63
N GLU A 199 1.53 -15.39 7.69
CA GLU A 199 1.85 -15.16 6.29
C GLU A 199 1.20 -13.84 5.85
N SER A 200 2.05 -12.88 5.47
CA SER A 200 1.63 -11.57 4.99
C SER A 200 0.40 -11.71 4.08
N ALA A 201 -0.60 -10.85 4.25
CA ALA A 201 -1.79 -10.84 3.39
C ALA A 201 -1.43 -10.84 1.89
N VAL A 202 -0.28 -10.25 1.54
CA VAL A 202 0.30 -10.26 0.18
C VAL A 202 0.79 -11.66 -0.24
N ALA A 203 1.40 -12.42 0.65
CA ALA A 203 1.82 -13.80 0.39
C ALA A 203 0.61 -14.72 0.17
N ASN A 204 -0.44 -14.53 0.96
CA ASN A 204 -1.71 -15.23 0.82
C ASN A 204 -2.42 -14.92 -0.52
N LEU A 205 -2.46 -13.65 -0.91
CA LEU A 205 -3.02 -13.20 -2.19
C LEU A 205 -2.25 -13.80 -3.38
N ARG A 206 -0.91 -13.76 -3.34
CA ARG A 206 -0.04 -14.34 -4.39
C ARG A 206 -0.21 -15.84 -4.52
N ARG A 207 -0.39 -16.57 -3.40
CA ARG A 207 -0.64 -18.00 -3.44
C ARG A 207 -2.00 -18.32 -4.07
N ARG A 208 -3.05 -17.57 -3.75
CA ARG A 208 -4.37 -17.73 -4.37
C ARG A 208 -4.33 -17.46 -5.87
N GLN A 209 -3.63 -16.40 -6.30
CA GLN A 209 -3.45 -16.10 -7.72
C GLN A 209 -2.68 -17.20 -8.46
N ARG A 210 -1.63 -17.77 -7.83
CA ARG A 210 -0.87 -18.90 -8.40
C ARG A 210 -1.70 -20.18 -8.48
N ALA A 211 -2.54 -20.46 -7.48
CA ALA A 211 -3.43 -21.62 -7.50
C ALA A 211 -4.52 -21.47 -8.59
N ALA A 212 -5.10 -20.28 -8.74
CA ALA A 212 -6.06 -19.98 -9.81
C ALA A 212 -5.42 -20.10 -11.20
N ALA A 213 -4.20 -19.60 -11.38
CA ALA A 213 -3.45 -19.73 -12.63
C ALA A 213 -3.14 -21.21 -12.95
N LYS A 214 -2.71 -22.00 -11.95
CA LYS A 214 -2.42 -23.43 -12.12
C LYS A 214 -3.66 -24.23 -12.52
N ASN A 215 -4.82 -23.91 -11.95
CA ASN A 215 -6.09 -24.56 -12.29
C ASN A 215 -6.59 -24.14 -13.68
N ALA A 216 -6.23 -22.95 -14.16
CA ALA A 216 -6.57 -22.49 -15.50
C ALA A 216 -5.67 -23.09 -16.61
N THR A 217 -4.48 -23.60 -16.26
CA THR A 217 -3.53 -24.23 -17.22
C THR A 217 -3.54 -25.76 -17.18
N ALA A 218 -4.35 -26.39 -16.34
CA ALA A 218 -4.48 -27.84 -16.34
C ALA A 218 -5.40 -28.29 -17.50
N PRO A 219 -4.92 -29.10 -18.46
CA PRO A 219 -5.81 -29.71 -19.45
C PRO A 219 -6.76 -30.70 -18.75
N ALA A 220 -7.99 -30.78 -19.25
CA ALA A 220 -9.03 -31.69 -18.78
C ALA A 220 -8.61 -33.16 -18.92
#